data_AF-A0A1N6X3V6-F1
#
_entry.id   AF-A0A1N6X3V6-F1
#
_cell.length_a   1.000
_cell.length_b   1.000
_cell.length_c   1.000
_cell.angle_alpha   90.00
_cell.angle_beta   90.00
_cell.angle_gamma   90.00
#
_symmetry.space_group_name_H-M   'P 1'
#
loop_
_entity.id
_entity.type
_entity.pdbx_description
1 polymer ?
#
loop_
_entity_poly.entity_id
_entity_poly.type
_entity_poly.pdbx_seq_one_letter_code
_entity_poly.pdbx_strand_id
1 'polypeptide(L)'
;MELVVFSLLLGVSLLSFLIVLAFYVVWSRIVGLDPTVAQRFVSLTKIKRFVMALLTGALLGTGVVIAPSVRVGVAGIVMLAASTFAALMIFELVQYRAAKEP
;
A
#
# COMPACT_ATOMS: atom_id res chain seq x y z
N MET A 1 -3.10 12.35 -25.81
CA MET A 1 -4.22 12.04 -24.89
C MET A 1 -3.85 10.91 -23.93
N GLU A 2 -3.24 9.82 -24.42
CA GLU A 2 -2.85 8.67 -23.58
C GLU A 2 -1.79 8.97 -22.51
N LEU A 3 -0.79 9.82 -22.81
CA LEU A 3 0.25 10.18 -21.84
C LEU A 3 -0.32 10.90 -20.60
N VAL A 4 -1.34 11.73 -20.79
CA VAL A 4 -2.01 12.47 -19.69
C VAL A 4 -2.79 11.50 -18.80
N VAL A 5 -3.49 10.53 -19.41
CA VAL A 5 -4.22 9.47 -18.69
C VAL A 5 -3.24 8.60 -17.88
N PHE A 6 -2.13 8.21 -18.50
CA PHE A 6 -1.08 7.44 -17.84
C PHE A 6 -0.47 8.20 -16.65
N SER A 7 -0.02 9.44 -16.86
CA SER A 7 0.55 10.27 -15.80
C SER A 7 -0.42 10.51 -14.65
N LEU A 8 -1.71 10.70 -14.95
CA LEU A 8 -2.74 10.90 -13.95
C LEU A 8 -2.96 9.64 -13.11
N LEU A 9 -3.12 8.47 -13.75
CA LEU A 9 -3.32 7.21 -13.04
C LEU A 9 -2.10 6.78 -12.24
N LEU A 10 -0.88 7.06 -12.74
CA LEU A 10 0.36 6.84 -12.01
C LEU A 10 0.46 7.78 -10.79
N GLY A 11 0.09 9.05 -10.95
CA GLY A 11 0.04 10.01 -9.84
C GLY A 11 -0.97 9.60 -8.77
N VAL A 12 -2.17 9.17 -9.16
CA VAL A 12 -3.21 8.66 -8.24
C VAL A 12 -2.73 7.39 -7.53
N SER A 13 -2.08 6.48 -8.25
CA SER A 13 -1.46 5.27 -7.68
C SER A 13 -0.43 5.60 -6.61
N LEU A 14 0.49 6.52 -6.90
CA LEU A 14 1.52 6.94 -5.98
C LEU A 14 0.93 7.62 -4.74
N LEU A 15 -0.01 8.55 -4.95
CA LEU A 15 -0.67 9.28 -3.87
C LEU A 15 -1.45 8.32 -2.96
N SER A 16 -2.20 7.39 -3.56
CA SER A 16 -2.97 6.39 -2.84
C SER A 16 -2.08 5.47 -2.00
N PHE A 17 -0.95 5.03 -2.56
CA PHE A 17 0.04 4.24 -1.82
C PHE A 17 0.62 4.99 -0.62
N LEU A 18 1.01 6.26 -0.82
CA LEU A 18 1.53 7.11 0.26
C LEU A 18 0.49 7.35 1.36
N ILE A 19 -0.77 7.59 0.97
CA ILE A 19 -1.89 7.74 1.90
C ILE A 19 -2.05 6.47 2.73
N VAL A 20 -2.14 5.29 2.11
CA VAL A 20 -2.31 4.03 2.83
C VAL A 20 -1.16 3.80 3.81
N LEU A 21 0.08 4.07 3.41
CA LEU A 21 1.24 3.91 4.29
C LEU A 21 1.17 4.84 5.50
N ALA A 22 0.87 6.12 5.27
CA ALA A 22 0.75 7.11 6.34
C ALA A 22 -0.43 6.76 7.27
N PHE A 23 -1.58 6.41 6.71
CA PHE A 23 -2.78 6.07 7.45
C PHE A 23 -2.57 4.79 8.27
N TYR A 24 -1.91 3.77 7.72
CA TYR A 24 -1.54 2.56 8.44
C TYR A 24 -0.69 2.88 9.67
N VAL A 25 0.38 3.67 9.53
CA VAL A 25 1.26 4.00 10.66
C VAL A 25 0.51 4.83 11.71
N VAL A 26 -0.19 5.88 11.30
CA VAL A 26 -0.90 6.77 12.21
C VAL A 26 -2.03 6.03 12.92
N TRP A 27 -2.84 5.27 12.18
CA TRP A 27 -3.98 4.55 12.73
C TRP A 27 -3.55 3.43 13.68
N SER A 28 -2.53 2.63 13.32
CA SER A 28 -1.97 1.63 14.25
C SER A 28 -1.59 2.28 15.57
N ARG A 29 -0.89 3.43 15.54
CA ARG A 29 -0.51 4.16 16.75
C ARG A 29 -1.71 4.67 17.55
N ILE A 30 -2.75 5.18 16.88
CA ILE A 30 -3.98 5.65 17.56
C ILE A 30 -4.69 4.51 18.29
N VAL A 31 -4.75 3.32 17.67
CA VAL A 31 -5.41 2.13 18.25
C VAL A 31 -4.51 1.43 19.29
N GLY A 32 -3.28 1.90 19.49
CA GLY A 32 -2.32 1.28 20.42
C GLY A 32 -1.69 0.00 19.89
N LEU A 33 -1.75 -0.22 18.57
CA LEU A 33 -1.04 -1.30 17.87
C LEU A 33 0.35 -0.81 17.43
N ASP A 34 1.34 -1.70 17.49
CA ASP A 34 2.62 -1.43 16.87
C ASP A 34 2.55 -1.69 15.36
N PRO A 35 3.08 -0.80 14.51
CA PRO A 35 3.12 -1.03 13.06
C PRO A 35 4.23 -2.04 12.71
N THR A 36 3.98 -3.31 12.99
CA THR A 36 4.97 -4.39 12.88
C THR A 36 5.48 -4.57 11.45
N VAL A 37 4.62 -4.38 10.45
CA VAL A 37 5.02 -4.45 9.04
C VAL A 37 6.00 -3.33 8.69
N ALA A 38 5.76 -2.09 9.15
CA ALA A 38 6.70 -0.99 8.93
C ALA A 38 8.05 -1.25 9.62
N GLN A 39 8.03 -1.76 10.86
CA GLN A 39 9.25 -2.10 11.60
C GLN A 39 10.05 -3.21 10.89
N ARG A 40 9.37 -4.25 10.39
CA ARG A 40 10.02 -5.31 9.59
C ARG A 40 10.58 -4.78 8.29
N PHE A 41 9.91 -3.83 7.64
CA PHE A 41 10.45 -3.23 6.41
C PHE A 41 11.72 -2.43 6.68
N VAL A 42 11.81 -1.77 7.84
CA VAL A 42 13.04 -1.11 8.32
C VAL A 42 14.11 -2.11 8.75
N SER A 43 13.79 -3.33 9.16
CA SER A 43 14.83 -4.33 9.45
C SER A 43 15.40 -5.01 8.19
N LEU A 44 14.77 -4.85 7.02
CA LEU A 44 15.29 -5.39 5.75
C LEU A 44 16.56 -4.67 5.28
N THR A 45 17.47 -5.44 4.67
CA THR A 45 18.68 -4.91 4.02
C THR A 45 18.34 -4.00 2.84
N LYS A 46 19.24 -3.04 2.54
CA LYS A 46 19.04 -2.04 1.46
C LYS A 46 18.67 -2.67 0.11
N ILE A 47 19.24 -3.83 -0.22
CA ILE A 47 18.96 -4.58 -1.46
C ILE A 47 17.52 -5.10 -1.48
N LYS A 48 17.04 -5.70 -0.38
CA LYS A 48 15.66 -6.20 -0.29
C LYS A 48 14.64 -5.07 -0.37
N ARG A 49 14.94 -3.90 0.22
CA ARG A 49 14.10 -2.70 0.08
C ARG A 49 14.05 -2.19 -1.36
N PHE A 50 15.18 -2.18 -2.06
CA PHE A 50 15.26 -1.78 -3.45
C PHE A 50 14.45 -2.72 -4.35
N VAL A 51 14.60 -4.04 -4.18
CA VAL A 51 13.83 -5.04 -4.94
C VAL A 51 12.33 -4.89 -4.68
N MET A 52 11.91 -4.69 -3.41
CA MET A 52 10.51 -4.43 -3.08
C MET A 52 9.99 -3.16 -3.75
N ALA A 53 10.73 -2.05 -3.68
CA ALA A 53 10.34 -0.80 -4.31
C ALA A 53 10.19 -0.96 -5.83
N LEU A 54 11.09 -1.72 -6.46
CA LEU A 54 11.07 -1.97 -7.90
C LEU A 54 9.89 -2.85 -8.31
N LEU A 55 9.57 -3.88 -7.52
CA LEU A 55 8.38 -4.71 -7.73
C LEU A 55 7.08 -3.92 -7.55
N THR A 56 7.00 -3.09 -6.51
CA THR A 56 5.83 -2.22 -6.29
C THR A 56 5.67 -1.21 -7.43
N GLY A 57 6.75 -0.57 -7.85
CA GLY A 57 6.74 0.35 -8.99
C GLY A 57 6.32 -0.33 -10.29
N ALA A 58 6.83 -1.53 -10.56
CA ALA A 58 6.45 -2.31 -11.74
C ALA A 58 4.97 -2.72 -11.73
N LEU A 59 4.45 -3.17 -10.58
CA LEU A 59 3.03 -3.54 -10.43
C LEU A 59 2.09 -2.35 -10.59
N LEU A 60 2.46 -1.20 -10.03
CA LEU A 60 1.70 0.04 -10.21
C LEU A 60 1.74 0.49 -11.67
N GLY A 61 2.90 0.40 -12.32
CA GLY A 61 3.06 0.74 -13.74
C GLY A 61 2.24 -0.17 -14.67
N THR A 62 2.24 -1.48 -14.47
CA THR A 62 1.48 -2.42 -15.30
C THR A 62 -0.03 -2.31 -15.09
N GLY A 63 -0.47 -2.12 -13.84
CA GLY A 63 -1.89 -1.93 -13.53
C GLY A 63 -2.50 -0.69 -14.20
N VAL A 64 -1.70 0.39 -14.36
CA VAL A 64 -2.12 1.62 -15.05
C VAL A 64 -2.34 1.41 -16.55
N VAL A 65 -1.52 0.56 -17.20
CA VAL A 65 -1.60 0.31 -18.65
C VAL A 65 -2.85 -0.48 -19.03
N ILE A 66 -3.38 -1.31 -18.14
CA ILE A 66 -4.51 -2.20 -18.42
C ILE A 66 -5.87 -1.49 -18.19
N ALA A 67 -5.88 -0.29 -17.60
CA ALA A 67 -7.12 0.40 -17.26
C ALA A 67 -7.86 0.90 -18.53
N PRO A 68 -9.11 0.45 -18.78
CA PRO A 68 -9.87 0.82 -19.99
C PRO A 68 -10.38 2.26 -19.96
N SER A 69 -10.41 2.89 -18.78
CA SER A 69 -10.74 4.31 -18.63
C SER A 69 -10.15 4.86 -17.33
N VAL A 70 -9.98 6.19 -17.26
CA VAL A 70 -9.53 6.89 -16.05
C VAL A 70 -10.42 6.57 -14.85
N ARG A 71 -11.75 6.59 -15.02
CA ARG A 71 -12.70 6.33 -13.92
C ARG A 71 -12.52 4.93 -13.34
N VAL A 72 -12.41 3.92 -14.20
CA VAL A 72 -12.22 2.53 -13.78
C VAL A 72 -10.85 2.33 -13.14
N GLY A 73 -9.80 2.94 -13.71
CA GLY A 73 -8.44 2.90 -13.15
C GLY A 73 -8.37 3.50 -11.74
N VAL A 74 -8.92 4.71 -11.56
CA VAL A 74 -8.98 5.38 -10.24
C VAL A 74 -9.77 4.56 -9.24
N ALA A 75 -10.96 4.07 -9.61
CA ALA A 75 -11.77 3.24 -8.72
C ALA A 75 -11.04 1.96 -8.29
N GLY A 76 -10.36 1.29 -9.24
CA GLY A 76 -9.55 0.11 -8.97
C GLY A 76 -8.39 0.39 -8.01
N ILE A 77 -7.64 1.49 -8.24
CA ILE A 77 -6.53 1.91 -7.37
C ILE A 77 -7.05 2.18 -5.95
N VAL A 78 -8.14 2.94 -5.81
CA VAL A 78 -8.72 3.28 -4.51
C VAL A 78 -9.23 2.03 -3.79
N MET A 79 -9.91 1.12 -4.50
CA MET A 79 -10.41 -0.12 -3.92
C MET A 79 -9.28 -1.05 -3.48
N LEU A 80 -8.22 -1.16 -4.28
CA LEU A 80 -7.01 -1.90 -3.93
C LEU A 80 -6.37 -1.31 -2.67
N ALA A 81 -6.18 0.02 -2.63
CA ALA A 81 -5.60 0.73 -1.51
C ALA A 81 -6.39 0.53 -0.21
N ALA A 82 -7.72 0.67 -0.27
CA ALA A 82 -8.61 0.40 0.87
C ALA A 82 -8.51 -1.05 1.35
N SER A 83 -8.46 -2.00 0.41
CA SER A 83 -8.32 -3.43 0.71
C SER A 83 -6.97 -3.74 1.37
N THR A 84 -5.89 -3.14 0.88
CA THR A 84 -4.55 -3.27 1.48
C THR A 84 -4.54 -2.71 2.91
N PHE A 85 -5.12 -1.53 3.12
CA PHE A 85 -5.23 -0.95 4.47
C PHE A 85 -6.01 -1.86 5.42
N ALA A 86 -7.17 -2.36 4.99
CA ALA A 86 -7.98 -3.27 5.79
C ALA A 86 -7.21 -4.57 6.13
N ALA A 87 -6.51 -5.15 5.15
CA ALA A 87 -5.69 -6.34 5.35
C ALA A 87 -4.55 -6.11 6.35
N LEU A 88 -3.87 -4.95 6.28
CA LEU A 88 -2.84 -4.57 7.24
C LEU A 88 -3.42 -4.46 8.65
N MET A 89 -4.61 -3.88 8.81
CA MET A 89 -5.27 -3.77 10.12
C MET A 89 -5.70 -5.10 10.71
N ILE A 90 -6.26 -5.98 9.89
CA ILE A 90 -6.57 -7.34 10.30
C ILE A 90 -5.28 -8.07 10.71
N PHE A 91 -4.20 -7.92 9.95
CA PHE A 91 -2.91 -8.52 10.28
C PHE A 91 -2.38 -8.05 11.63
N GLU A 92 -2.35 -6.73 11.89
CA GLU A 92 -1.90 -6.22 13.20
C GLU A 92 -2.79 -6.67 14.35
N LEU A 93 -4.10 -6.76 14.13
CA LEU A 93 -5.04 -7.27 15.12
C LEU A 93 -4.77 -8.74 15.45
N VAL A 94 -4.50 -9.57 14.43
CA VAL A 94 -4.13 -10.99 14.62
C VAL A 94 -2.82 -11.12 15.38
N GLN A 95 -1.79 -10.35 15.02
CA GLN A 95 -0.50 -10.36 15.72
C GLN A 95 -0.65 -9.92 17.18
N TYR A 96 -1.44 -8.87 17.44
CA TYR A 96 -1.72 -8.39 18.79
C TYR A 96 -2.40 -9.46 19.64
N ARG A 97 -3.37 -10.19 19.08
CA ARG A 97 -4.04 -11.29 19.79
C ARG A 97 -3.09 -12.45 20.06
N ALA A 98 -2.33 -12.88 19.06
CA ALA A 98 -1.36 -13.97 19.20
C ALA A 98 -0.25 -13.67 20.23
N ALA A 99 0.14 -12.40 20.39
CA ALA A 99 1.11 -12.00 21.41
C ALA A 99 0.50 -11.91 22.83
N LYS A 100 -0.84 -11.91 22.96
CA LYS A 100 -1.56 -11.70 24.21
C LYS A 100 -2.22 -12.97 24.75
N GLU A 101 -2.43 -13.98 23.91
CA GLU A 101 -2.85 -15.32 24.30
C GLU A 101 -1.60 -16.16 24.66
N PRO A 102 -1.47 -16.65 25.92
CA PRO A 102 -0.32 -17.42 26.39
C PRO A 102 -0.27 -18.86 25.85
#